data_AF-A0A516ISL7-F1
#
_entry.id   AF-A0A516ISL7-F1
#
_cell.length_a   1.000
_cell.length_b   1.000
_cell.length_c   1.000
_cell.angle_alpha   90.00
_cell.angle_beta   90.00
_cell.angle_gamma   90.00
#
_symmetry.space_group_name_H-M   'P 1'
#
loop_
_entity.id
_entity.type
_entity.pdbx_description
1 polymer ?
#
loop_
_entity_poly.entity_id
_entity_poly.type
_entity_poly.pdbx_seq_one_letter_code
_entity_poly.pdbx_strand_id
1 'polypeptide(L)' 'MLAAELDNARDLLVAMGDELAMSPEVVAEHGVALQAVDIVGQMIGHIANVVRAEDRAHAIERIGMCELKAKLGAA' A
#
# COMPACT_ATOMS: atom_id res chain seq x y z
N MET A 1 -7.16 8.28 13.75
CA MET A 1 -6.62 9.45 13.06
C MET A 1 -5.49 9.04 12.12
N LEU A 2 -4.31 8.62 12.59
CA LEU A 2 -3.21 8.21 11.70
C LEU A 2 -3.58 7.10 10.70
N ALA A 3 -4.28 6.05 11.16
CA ALA A 3 -4.71 4.98 10.26
C ALA A 3 -5.71 5.45 9.18
N ALA A 4 -6.57 6.43 9.50
CA ALA A 4 -7.52 6.99 8.54
C ALA A 4 -6.82 7.86 7.48
N GLU A 5 -5.81 8.63 7.90
CA GLU A 5 -4.97 9.40 6.97
C GLU A 5 -4.16 8.52 6.02
N LEU A 6 -3.71 7.36 6.51
CA LEU A 6 -3.08 6.34 5.67
C LEU A 6 -4.09 5.73 4.67
N ASP A 7 -5.32 5.42 5.10
CA ASP A 7 -6.35 4.93 4.17
C ASP A 7 -6.65 5.97 3.08
N ASN A 8 -6.82 7.24 3.46
CA ASN A 8 -7.05 8.32 2.50
C ASN A 8 -5.89 8.47 1.51
N ALA A 9 -4.64 8.41 1.98
CA ALA A 9 -3.47 8.43 1.11
C ALA A 9 -3.45 7.24 0.12
N ARG A 10 -3.83 6.04 0.59
CA ARG A 10 -3.97 4.86 -0.27
C ARG A 10 -5.06 5.08 -1.32
N ASP A 11 -6.24 5.59 -0.94
CA ASP A 11 -7.36 5.79 -1.86
C ASP A 11 -7.00 6.78 -2.96
N LEU A 12 -6.25 7.85 -2.63
CA LEU A 12 -5.72 8.80 -3.62
C LEU A 12 -4.73 8.13 -4.60
N LEU A 13 -3.84 7.26 -4.11
CA LEU A 13 -2.89 6.53 -4.96
C LEU A 13 -3.59 5.52 -5.87
N VAL A 14 -4.62 4.82 -5.37
CA VAL A 14 -5.42 3.88 -6.16
C VAL A 14 -6.17 4.64 -7.25
N ALA A 15 -6.85 5.73 -6.91
CA ALA A 15 -7.58 6.55 -7.89
C ALA A 15 -6.65 7.08 -9.00
N MET A 16 -5.47 7.58 -8.63
CA MET A 16 -4.46 8.03 -9.59
C MET A 16 -3.94 6.87 -10.45
N GLY A 17 -3.64 5.72 -9.84
CA GLY A 17 -3.16 4.54 -10.56
C GLY A 17 -4.19 4.02 -11.57
N ASP A 18 -5.47 3.98 -11.18
CA ASP A 18 -6.58 3.59 -12.03
C ASP A 18 -6.75 4.55 -13.20
N GLU A 19 -6.70 5.87 -12.96
CA GLU A 19 -6.78 6.88 -14.02
C GLU A 19 -5.64 6.74 -15.04
N LEU A 20 -4.41 6.57 -14.57
CA LEU A 20 -3.24 6.38 -15.44
C LEU A 20 -3.30 5.06 -16.22
N ALA A 21 -3.84 4.00 -15.63
CA ALA A 21 -4.00 2.70 -16.27
C ALA A 21 -5.03 2.72 -17.42
N MET A 22 -5.90 3.73 -17.48
CA MET A 22 -6.86 3.90 -18.58
C MET A 22 -6.22 4.47 -19.86
N SER A 23 -4.98 4.98 -19.82
CA SER A 23 -4.24 5.39 -21.02
C SER A 23 -3.33 4.26 -21.52
N PRO A 24 -3.62 3.68 -22.70
CA PRO A 24 -2.78 2.61 -23.28
C PRO A 24 -1.33 3.04 -23.51
N GLU A 25 -1.09 4.30 -23.84
CA GLU A 25 0.26 4.85 -24.07
C GLU A 25 1.08 4.83 -22.77
N VAL A 26 0.49 5.31 -21.66
CA VAL A 26 1.15 5.30 -20.34
C VAL A 26 1.41 3.87 -19.88
N VAL A 27 0.47 2.95 -20.08
CA VAL A 27 0.65 1.54 -19.71
C VAL A 27 1.76 0.89 -20.56
N ALA A 28 1.80 1.16 -21.86
CA ALA A 28 2.79 0.59 -22.76
C ALA A 28 4.22 1.07 -22.44
N GLU A 29 4.39 2.35 -22.07
CA GLU A 29 5.70 2.94 -21.81
C GLU A 29 6.15 2.78 -20.34
N HIS A 30 5.20 2.77 -19.40
CA HIS A 30 5.48 2.89 -17.96
C HIS A 30 4.80 1.82 -17.10
N GLY A 31 4.26 0.74 -17.67
CA GLY A 31 3.52 -0.28 -16.92
C GLY A 31 4.25 -0.84 -15.69
N VAL A 32 5.56 -1.06 -15.77
CA VAL A 32 6.37 -1.50 -14.62
C VAL A 32 6.46 -0.42 -13.53
N ALA A 33 6.58 0.85 -13.92
CA ALA A 33 6.59 1.96 -12.97
C ALA A 33 5.19 2.19 -12.36
N LEU A 34 4.11 2.00 -13.12
CA LEU A 34 2.74 2.03 -12.61
C LEU A 34 2.49 0.95 -11.55
N GLN A 35 3.07 -0.24 -11.72
CA GLN A 35 2.99 -1.29 -10.71
C GLN A 35 3.56 -0.84 -9.35
N ALA A 36 4.55 0.05 -9.33
CA ALA A 36 5.08 0.59 -8.08
C ALA A 36 4.04 1.40 -7.29
N VAL A 37 3.09 2.07 -7.97
CA VAL A 37 2.00 2.81 -7.33
C VAL A 37 1.07 1.86 -6.57
N ASP A 38 0.68 0.74 -7.19
CA ASP A 38 -0.13 -0.29 -6.52
C ASP A 38 0.61 -0.90 -5.32
N ILE A 39 1.89 -1.24 -5.49
CA ILE A 39 2.73 -1.79 -4.40
C ILE A 39 2.77 -0.83 -3.20
N VAL A 40 2.96 0.47 -3.44
CA VAL A 40 2.95 1.48 -2.36
C VAL A 40 1.57 1.55 -1.71
N GLY A 41 0.48 1.49 -2.48
CA GLY A 41 -0.88 1.42 -1.94
C GLY A 41 -1.11 0.22 -1.03
N GLN A 42 -0.62 -0.96 -1.40
CA GLN A 42 -0.66 -2.18 -0.58
C GLN A 42 0.14 -2.01 0.72
N MET A 43 1.36 -1.45 0.63
CA MET A 43 2.20 -1.18 1.80
C MET A 43 1.49 -0.26 2.79
N ILE A 44 0.91 0.84 2.32
CA ILE A 44 0.17 1.79 3.14
C ILE A 44 -1.05 1.11 3.78
N GLY A 45 -1.80 0.29 3.03
CA GLY A 45 -2.93 -0.47 3.56
C GLY A 45 -2.54 -1.42 4.68
N HIS A 46 -1.42 -2.14 4.54
CA HIS A 46 -0.89 -3.00 5.59
C HIS A 46 -0.47 -2.20 6.84
N ILE A 47 0.23 -1.08 6.66
CA ILE A 47 0.64 -0.22 7.78
C ILE A 47 -0.59 0.34 8.49
N ALA A 48 -1.57 0.84 7.76
CA ALA A 48 -2.81 1.37 8.32
C ALA A 48 -3.54 0.30 9.14
N ASN A 49 -3.60 -0.94 8.65
CA ASN A 49 -4.16 -2.08 9.36
C ASN A 49 -3.42 -2.38 10.67
N VAL A 50 -2.08 -2.37 10.67
CA VAL A 50 -1.28 -2.55 11.88
C VAL A 50 -1.50 -1.41 12.88
N VAL A 51 -1.55 -0.16 12.41
CA VAL A 51 -1.73 1.01 13.28
C VAL A 51 -3.08 0.99 13.99
N ARG A 52 -4.15 0.52 13.32
CA ARG A 52 -5.50 0.42 13.92
C ARG A 52 -5.73 -0.86 14.73
N ALA A 53 -4.89 -1.88 14.59
CA ALA A 53 -5.09 -3.16 15.25
C ALA A 53 -4.89 -3.04 16.77
N GLU A 54 -5.76 -3.71 17.53
CA GLU A 54 -5.60 -3.89 18.97
C GLU A 54 -4.39 -4.78 19.28
N ASP A 55 -4.23 -5.88 18.53
CA ASP A 55 -3.04 -6.73 18.55
C ASP A 55 -2.20 -6.49 17.29
N ARG A 56 -1.17 -5.63 17.43
CA ARG A 56 -0.26 -5.27 16.34
C ARG A 56 0.62 -6.42 15.91
N ALA A 57 1.07 -7.26 16.84
CA ALA A 57 1.96 -8.37 16.55
C ALA A 57 1.24 -9.40 15.66
N HIS A 58 0.00 -9.75 16.02
CA HIS A 58 -0.82 -10.62 15.19
C HIS A 58 -1.13 -10.00 13.81
N ALA A 59 -1.39 -8.68 13.76
CA ALA A 59 -1.63 -7.99 12.50
C ALA A 59 -0.39 -8.01 11.57
N ILE A 60 0.81 -7.84 12.12
CA ILE A 60 2.08 -7.93 11.37
C ILE A 60 2.29 -9.35 10.83
N GLU A 61 1.98 -10.38 11.61
CA GLU A 61 2.17 -11.77 11.17
C GLU A 61 1.38 -12.15 9.92
N ARG A 62 0.25 -11.48 9.69
CA ARG A 62 -0.63 -11.68 8.53
C ARG A 62 -0.19 -10.94 7.27
N ILE A 63 0.86 -10.12 7.33
CA ILE A 63 1.38 -9.40 6.16
C ILE A 63 2.16 -10.37 5.27
N GLY A 64 1.74 -10.50 4.01
CA GLY A 64 2.44 -11.34 3.01
C GLY A 64 3.71 -10.70 2.44
N MET A 65 3.88 -9.38 2.60
CA MET A 65 5.07 -8.64 2.16
C MET A 65 6.23 -8.83 3.15
N CYS A 66 7.07 -9.83 2.93
CA CYS A 66 8.15 -10.24 3.85
C CYS A 66 9.04 -9.08 4.33
N GLU A 67 9.46 -8.17 3.44
CA GLU A 67 10.29 -7.03 3.81
C GLU A 67 9.55 -6.01 4.69
N LEU A 68 8.31 -5.70 4.35
CA LEU A 68 7.48 -4.79 5.16
C LEU A 68 7.20 -5.41 6.53
N LYS A 69 6.85 -6.69 6.56
CA LYS A 69 6.65 -7.46 7.79
C LYS A 69 7.90 -7.41 8.67
N ALA A 70 9.08 -7.66 8.11
CA ALA A 70 10.34 -7.61 8.85
C ALA A 70 10.63 -6.22 9.42
N LYS A 71 10.39 -5.14 8.64
CA LYS A 71 10.56 -3.76 9.11
C LYS A 71 9.63 -3.42 10.26
N LEU A 72 8.35 -3.82 10.17
CA LEU A 72 7.36 -3.56 11.22
C LEU A 72 7.58 -4.39 12.48
N GLY A 73 8.09 -5.62 12.35
CA GLY A 73 8.43 -6.47 13.51
C GLY A 73 9.69 -6.04 14.25
N ALA A 74 10.52 -5.19 13.66
CA ALA A 74 11.73 -4.64 14.28
C ALA A 74 11.51 -3.26 14.95
N ALA A 75 10.33 -2.65 14.75
CA ALA A 75 9.95 -1.34 15.29
C ALA A 75 9.23 -1.46 16.64
#